data_AF-Q9K420-F1
#
_entry.id   AF-Q9K420-F1
#
_cell.length_a   1.000
_cell.length_b   1.000
_cell.length_c   1.000
_cell.angle_alpha   90.00
_cell.angle_beta   90.00
_cell.angle_gamma   90.00
#
_symmetry.space_group_name_H-M   'P 1'
#
loop_
_entity.id
_entity.type
_entity.pdbx_description
1 polymer ?
#
loop_
_entity_poly.entity_id
_entity_poly.type
_entity_poly.pdbx_seq_one_letter_code
_entity_poly.pdbx_strand_id
1 'polypeptide(L)'
;MSRPPGEDRTLRALGLAGVPREEPLLYPGAWPRESGLLDGDRLLPLDRPVYDEEDGRVPVLAIGSNASPAQLRHKMAEFGIDSPIPMVRSRVTGLDIGVSAHVSRMGYVSASPVGAPGTVRELFVLWLDAEQLAVIDASEGVPMAGGNFDRVWLPAPDVRVEPGDGSVLGGAYAYVNRHGVLHDGTGAPRRHPGAQRPLITELLHGSARLRELFGATPEEFSARARADRRLCDRGTRLFAEEGRVTASGLERYVGSGPQDPFAGSRTPSAGPTAPTP
;
A
#
# COMPACT_ATOMS: atom_id res chain seq x y z
N MET A 1 20.03 16.40 -35.11
CA MET A 1 20.44 16.30 -33.70
C MET A 1 19.97 14.96 -33.17
N SER A 2 20.89 14.04 -32.96
CA SER A 2 20.58 12.70 -32.44
C SER A 2 20.15 12.82 -30.98
N ARG A 3 18.95 12.32 -30.67
CA ARG A 3 18.43 12.16 -29.30
C ARG A 3 19.52 11.48 -28.46
N PRO A 4 19.89 11.99 -27.27
CA PRO A 4 20.89 11.33 -26.43
C PRO A 4 20.45 9.87 -26.22
N PRO A 5 21.40 8.90 -26.15
CA PRO A 5 21.05 7.50 -25.92
C PRO A 5 20.09 7.45 -24.74
N GLY A 6 18.87 6.98 -25.01
CA GLY A 6 17.77 7.04 -24.05
C GLY A 6 18.22 6.36 -22.77
N GLU A 7 18.17 7.11 -21.67
CA GLU A 7 18.45 6.58 -20.33
C GLU A 7 17.69 5.26 -20.15
N ASP A 8 18.39 4.21 -19.68
CA ASP A 8 17.75 2.93 -19.43
C ASP A 8 16.72 3.10 -18.31
N ARG A 9 15.45 3.16 -18.70
CA ARG A 9 14.31 3.37 -17.80
C ARG A 9 13.74 2.05 -17.26
N THR A 10 14.44 0.93 -17.42
CA THR A 10 14.01 -0.33 -16.79
C THR A 10 14.05 -0.20 -15.27
N LEU A 11 13.13 -0.88 -14.57
CA LEU A 11 13.10 -0.89 -13.11
C LEU A 11 14.42 -1.36 -12.50
N ARG A 12 15.15 -2.26 -13.19
CA ARG A 12 16.47 -2.72 -12.75
C ARG A 12 17.50 -1.60 -12.79
N ALA A 13 17.60 -0.89 -13.92
CA ALA A 13 18.55 0.21 -14.08
C ALA A 13 18.27 1.36 -13.09
N LEU A 14 17.00 1.56 -12.74
CA LEU A 14 16.57 2.58 -11.77
C LEU A 14 16.69 2.14 -10.30
N GLY A 15 17.08 0.89 -10.01
CA GLY A 15 17.14 0.36 -8.64
C GLY A 15 15.76 0.10 -7.99
N LEU A 16 14.73 -0.08 -8.81
CA LEU A 16 13.31 -0.22 -8.43
C LEU A 16 12.77 -1.64 -8.64
N ALA A 17 13.63 -2.62 -8.96
CA ALA A 17 13.22 -3.97 -9.36
C ALA A 17 12.87 -4.94 -8.21
N GLY A 18 13.09 -4.55 -6.94
CA GLY A 18 12.85 -5.42 -5.79
C GLY A 18 11.36 -5.58 -5.50
N VAL A 19 10.88 -6.82 -5.37
CA VAL A 19 9.47 -7.17 -5.14
C VAL A 19 9.28 -7.58 -3.68
N PRO A 20 8.67 -6.74 -2.81
CA PRO A 20 8.40 -7.09 -1.41
C PRO A 20 7.61 -8.39 -1.22
N ARG A 21 6.73 -8.76 -2.15
CA ARG A 21 6.01 -10.04 -2.10
C ARG A 21 6.92 -11.27 -2.22
N GLU A 22 8.02 -11.16 -2.96
CA GLU A 22 8.99 -12.25 -3.15
C GLU A 22 10.10 -12.20 -2.09
N GLU A 23 10.53 -10.98 -1.73
CA GLU A 23 11.55 -10.68 -0.74
C GLU A 23 10.98 -9.79 0.38
N PRO A 24 10.33 -10.38 1.41
CA PRO A 24 9.49 -9.66 2.38
C PRO A 24 10.22 -8.57 3.16
N LEU A 25 11.50 -8.82 3.44
CA LEU A 25 12.34 -7.88 4.19
C LEU A 25 12.73 -6.64 3.37
N LEU A 26 12.41 -6.60 2.07
CA LEU A 26 12.48 -5.39 1.26
C LEU A 26 11.31 -4.45 1.51
N TYR A 27 10.20 -4.89 2.13
CA TYR A 27 9.03 -4.05 2.36
C TYR A 27 9.41 -2.72 3.05
N PRO A 28 8.88 -1.56 2.60
CA PRO A 28 7.83 -1.38 1.59
C PRO A 28 8.30 -1.46 0.12
N GLY A 29 9.57 -1.75 -0.13
CA GLY A 29 10.17 -1.71 -1.46
C GLY A 29 10.72 -0.32 -1.79
N ALA A 30 11.42 -0.23 -2.92
CA ALA A 30 11.99 1.04 -3.36
C ALA A 30 10.91 1.92 -3.99
N TRP A 31 10.84 3.18 -3.55
CA TRP A 31 9.94 4.19 -4.12
C TRP A 31 10.69 5.00 -5.18
N PRO A 32 10.05 5.36 -6.30
CA PRO A 32 10.66 6.24 -7.28
C PRO A 32 10.90 7.64 -6.68
N ARG A 33 11.85 8.37 -7.26
CA ARG A 33 12.17 9.75 -6.82
C ARG A 33 11.27 10.79 -7.46
N GLU A 34 10.66 10.48 -8.59
CA GLU A 34 9.85 11.40 -9.38
C GLU A 34 8.54 10.71 -9.78
N SER A 35 7.58 11.51 -10.23
CA SER A 35 6.40 10.98 -10.92
C SER A 35 6.82 10.19 -12.16
N GLY A 36 6.09 9.15 -12.49
CA GLY A 36 6.38 8.34 -13.66
C GLY A 36 5.21 7.47 -14.09
N LEU A 37 5.27 7.01 -15.33
CA LEU A 37 4.35 6.05 -15.92
C LEU A 37 4.98 4.67 -15.84
N LEU A 38 4.43 3.79 -14.99
CA LEU A 38 4.84 2.39 -14.94
C LEU A 38 4.24 1.67 -16.14
N ASP A 39 5.08 1.27 -17.09
CA ASP A 39 4.72 0.57 -18.32
C ASP A 39 5.57 -0.70 -18.44
N GLY A 40 4.94 -1.84 -18.16
CA GLY A 40 5.62 -3.13 -18.07
C GLY A 40 6.79 -3.10 -17.09
N ASP A 41 8.02 -3.27 -17.60
CA ASP A 41 9.25 -3.26 -16.80
C ASP A 41 9.97 -1.91 -16.73
N ARG A 42 9.30 -0.83 -17.15
CA ARG A 42 9.89 0.51 -17.25
C ARG A 42 9.11 1.53 -16.44
N LEU A 43 9.84 2.53 -15.93
CA LEU A 43 9.25 3.74 -15.39
C LEU A 43 9.57 4.90 -16.32
N LEU A 44 8.61 5.27 -17.16
CA LEU A 44 8.74 6.32 -18.16
C LEU A 44 8.39 7.69 -17.56
N PRO A 45 8.87 8.80 -18.16
CA PRO A 45 8.40 10.14 -17.80
C PRO A 45 6.88 10.27 -17.92
N LEU A 46 6.30 11.11 -17.08
CA LEU A 46 4.88 11.36 -17.05
C LEU A 46 4.56 12.71 -17.69
N ASP A 47 3.59 12.74 -18.61
CA ASP A 47 3.24 13.96 -19.37
C ASP A 47 2.26 14.88 -18.62
N ARG A 48 1.43 14.32 -17.73
CA ARG A 48 0.47 15.08 -16.90
C ARG A 48 0.30 14.46 -15.50
N PRO A 49 0.08 15.27 -14.44
CA PRO A 49 -0.03 14.77 -13.07
C PRO A 49 -1.47 14.47 -12.60
N VAL A 50 -2.49 14.87 -13.36
CA VAL A 50 -3.90 14.71 -13.00
C VAL A 50 -4.64 13.98 -14.12
N TYR A 51 -5.52 13.07 -13.69
CA TYR A 51 -6.44 12.32 -14.52
C TYR A 51 -7.84 12.44 -13.90
N ASP A 52 -8.89 12.10 -14.63
CA ASP A 52 -10.27 12.20 -14.14
C ASP A 52 -11.18 11.04 -14.61
N GLU A 53 -12.48 11.20 -14.40
CA GLU A 53 -13.49 10.23 -14.83
C GLU A 53 -13.54 10.07 -16.35
N GLU A 54 -13.23 11.12 -17.14
CA GLU A 54 -13.18 11.03 -18.60
C GLU A 54 -11.99 10.16 -19.05
N ASP A 55 -10.91 10.18 -18.29
CA ASP A 55 -9.76 9.27 -18.46
C ASP A 55 -10.03 7.84 -17.96
N GLY A 56 -11.18 7.61 -17.30
CA GLY A 56 -11.54 6.31 -16.73
C GLY A 56 -10.65 5.88 -15.57
N ARG A 57 -10.07 6.82 -14.81
CA ARG A 57 -9.12 6.53 -13.73
C ARG A 57 -9.54 7.20 -12.42
N VAL A 58 -9.21 6.54 -11.30
CA VAL A 58 -9.44 7.08 -9.95
C VAL A 58 -8.13 7.27 -9.19
N PRO A 59 -8.04 8.31 -8.32
CA PRO A 59 -6.86 8.55 -7.51
C PRO A 59 -6.83 7.62 -6.31
N VAL A 60 -5.71 6.92 -6.10
CA VAL A 60 -5.47 6.03 -4.96
C VAL A 60 -4.13 6.38 -4.32
N LEU A 61 -4.13 6.73 -3.04
CA LEU A 61 -2.91 6.97 -2.27
C LEU A 61 -2.14 5.66 -2.06
N ALA A 62 -0.92 5.62 -2.57
CA ALA A 62 0.01 4.53 -2.40
C ALA A 62 0.74 4.65 -1.06
N ILE A 63 0.47 3.71 -0.16
CA ILE A 63 1.14 3.59 1.13
C ILE A 63 1.75 2.20 1.23
N GLY A 64 2.98 2.13 1.70
CA GLY A 64 3.70 0.87 1.77
C GLY A 64 4.08 0.36 0.38
N SER A 65 3.82 -0.92 0.12
CA SER A 65 4.31 -1.58 -1.09
C SER A 65 3.58 -1.21 -2.39
N ASN A 66 2.42 -0.55 -2.30
CA ASN A 66 1.77 0.03 -3.48
C ASN A 66 2.54 1.21 -4.08
N ALA A 67 3.52 1.78 -3.37
CA ALA A 67 4.42 2.80 -3.92
C ALA A 67 5.69 2.20 -4.56
N SER A 68 5.87 0.87 -4.53
CA SER A 68 6.95 0.17 -5.23
C SER A 68 6.52 -0.23 -6.65
N PRO A 69 7.18 0.26 -7.72
CA PRO A 69 6.82 -0.08 -9.09
C PRO A 69 6.95 -1.58 -9.39
N ALA A 70 7.98 -2.25 -8.86
CA ALA A 70 8.13 -3.68 -9.03
C ALA A 70 7.03 -4.47 -8.31
N GLN A 71 6.56 -4.00 -7.15
CA GLN A 71 5.42 -4.64 -6.49
C GLN A 71 4.14 -4.50 -7.31
N LEU A 72 3.86 -3.30 -7.82
CA LEU A 72 2.70 -3.04 -8.67
C LEU A 72 2.75 -3.91 -9.92
N ARG A 73 3.88 -3.89 -10.64
CA ARG A 73 4.10 -4.74 -11.81
C ARG A 73 3.88 -6.21 -11.50
N HIS A 74 4.42 -6.71 -10.39
CA HIS A 74 4.23 -8.11 -9.99
C HIS A 74 2.75 -8.43 -9.77
N LYS A 75 2.00 -7.55 -9.08
CA LYS A 75 0.54 -7.71 -8.92
C LYS A 75 -0.17 -7.71 -10.27
N MET A 76 0.11 -6.77 -11.16
CA MET A 76 -0.56 -6.68 -12.46
C MET A 76 -0.26 -7.88 -13.36
N ALA A 77 0.99 -8.34 -13.38
CA ALA A 77 1.41 -9.50 -14.16
C ALA A 77 0.71 -10.80 -13.73
N GLU A 78 0.41 -10.99 -12.44
CA GLU A 78 -0.36 -12.14 -11.95
C GLU A 78 -1.77 -12.20 -12.55
N PHE A 79 -2.33 -11.07 -13.00
CA PHE A 79 -3.66 -10.97 -13.60
C PHE A 79 -3.62 -10.67 -15.10
N GLY A 80 -2.44 -10.66 -15.74
CA GLY A 80 -2.28 -10.39 -17.16
C GLY A 80 -2.59 -8.93 -17.56
N ILE A 81 -2.57 -7.99 -16.62
CA ILE A 81 -2.77 -6.56 -16.90
C ILE A 81 -1.44 -5.96 -17.37
N ASP A 82 -1.44 -5.40 -18.58
CA ASP A 82 -0.29 -4.71 -19.19
C ASP A 82 -0.51 -3.20 -19.35
N SER A 83 -1.70 -2.70 -19.01
CA SER A 83 -2.02 -1.27 -19.11
C SER A 83 -1.11 -0.44 -18.17
N PRO A 84 -0.59 0.72 -18.62
CA PRO A 84 0.28 1.55 -17.80
C PRO A 84 -0.40 2.12 -16.55
N ILE A 85 0.38 2.33 -15.49
CA ILE A 85 -0.06 2.95 -14.23
C ILE A 85 0.66 4.29 -14.04
N PRO A 86 -0.05 5.43 -14.14
CA PRO A 86 0.48 6.72 -13.70
C PRO A 86 0.71 6.74 -12.18
N MET A 87 1.94 7.01 -11.78
CA MET A 87 2.36 7.18 -10.39
C MET A 87 2.79 8.63 -10.19
N VAL A 88 2.00 9.41 -9.46
CA VAL A 88 2.22 10.85 -9.30
C VAL A 88 2.71 11.16 -7.90
N ARG A 89 3.93 11.71 -7.78
CA ARG A 89 4.45 12.18 -6.51
C ARG A 89 3.67 13.43 -6.09
N SER A 90 2.97 13.32 -4.97
CA SER A 90 2.02 14.32 -4.49
C SER A 90 2.37 14.75 -3.07
N ARG A 91 2.18 16.03 -2.78
CA ARG A 91 2.23 16.55 -1.42
C ARG A 91 0.88 16.29 -0.75
N VAL A 92 0.90 15.56 0.36
CA VAL A 92 -0.29 15.12 1.09
C VAL A 92 -0.27 15.69 2.49
N THR A 93 -1.32 16.40 2.89
CA THR A 93 -1.48 16.95 4.24
C THR A 93 -2.62 16.26 4.97
N GLY A 94 -2.43 15.93 6.25
CA GLY A 94 -3.46 15.26 7.09
C GLY A 94 -3.23 13.76 7.30
N LEU A 95 -2.15 13.20 6.75
CA LEU A 95 -1.80 11.78 6.85
C LEU A 95 -0.34 11.56 7.27
N ASP A 96 -0.12 10.48 8.01
CA ASP A 96 1.21 9.88 8.21
C ASP A 96 1.16 8.36 7.91
N ILE A 97 2.32 7.72 7.97
CA ILE A 97 2.50 6.29 7.72
C ILE A 97 2.73 5.58 9.06
N GLY A 98 1.72 4.85 9.51
CA GLY A 98 1.78 4.01 10.70
C GLY A 98 2.12 2.55 10.39
N VAL A 99 2.27 1.76 11.45
CA VAL A 99 2.47 0.29 11.36
C VAL A 99 1.12 -0.41 11.54
N SER A 100 0.76 -1.27 10.59
CA SER A 100 -0.47 -2.07 10.67
C SER A 100 -0.45 -3.02 11.87
N ALA A 101 -1.61 -3.24 12.48
CA ALA A 101 -1.75 -4.18 13.59
C ALA A 101 -1.99 -5.63 13.12
N HIS A 102 -1.38 -6.06 12.01
CA HIS A 102 -1.46 -7.45 11.56
C HIS A 102 -0.13 -7.97 11.03
N VAL A 103 0.04 -9.29 11.16
CA VAL A 103 1.15 -10.00 10.52
C VAL A 103 0.72 -10.39 9.11
N SER A 104 1.40 -9.88 8.09
CA SER A 104 1.09 -10.25 6.70
C SER A 104 1.55 -11.67 6.43
N ARG A 105 0.73 -12.40 5.68
CA ARG A 105 1.05 -13.74 5.14
C ARG A 105 2.24 -13.71 4.19
N MET A 106 2.63 -12.52 3.71
CA MET A 106 3.82 -12.33 2.90
C MET A 106 5.10 -12.27 3.75
N GLY A 107 5.04 -12.27 5.09
CA GLY A 107 6.23 -12.31 5.95
C GLY A 107 6.75 -10.95 6.42
N TYR A 108 5.91 -9.93 6.40
CA TYR A 108 6.23 -8.58 6.89
C TYR A 108 5.08 -8.03 7.74
N VAL A 109 5.33 -6.92 8.43
CA VAL A 109 4.29 -6.09 9.07
C VAL A 109 4.12 -4.84 8.23
N SER A 110 2.94 -4.67 7.61
CA SER A 110 2.73 -3.63 6.60
C SER A 110 2.62 -2.23 7.21
N ALA A 111 2.84 -1.21 6.38
CA ALA A 111 2.44 0.15 6.65
C ALA A 111 0.92 0.31 6.54
N SER A 112 0.38 1.32 7.20
CA SER A 112 -1.02 1.73 7.10
C SER A 112 -1.15 3.24 7.21
N PRO A 113 -2.09 3.88 6.50
CA PRO A 113 -2.37 5.30 6.71
C PRO A 113 -2.84 5.54 8.14
N VAL A 114 -2.38 6.64 8.73
CA VAL A 114 -2.89 7.14 10.01
C VAL A 114 -3.26 8.60 9.88
N GLY A 115 -4.37 9.00 10.51
CA GLY A 115 -4.78 10.39 10.56
C GLY A 115 -3.77 11.22 11.33
N ALA A 116 -3.25 12.26 10.68
CA ALA A 116 -2.23 13.12 11.27
C ALA A 116 -2.47 14.59 10.84
N PRO A 117 -3.43 15.28 11.48
CA PRO A 117 -3.77 16.66 11.12
C PRO A 117 -2.54 17.56 11.06
N GLY A 118 -2.45 18.37 10.00
CA GLY A 118 -1.32 19.28 9.78
C GLY A 118 0.01 18.62 9.38
N THR A 119 0.14 17.30 9.47
CA THR A 119 1.34 16.59 9.01
C THR A 119 1.36 16.55 7.50
N VAL A 120 2.54 16.85 6.93
CA VAL A 120 2.79 16.87 5.49
C VAL A 120 3.72 15.72 5.13
N ARG A 121 3.33 14.95 4.12
CA ARG A 121 4.11 13.86 3.53
C ARG A 121 4.16 13.99 2.03
N GLU A 122 5.22 13.46 1.44
CA GLU A 122 5.27 13.18 0.01
C GLU A 122 4.92 11.71 -0.16
N LEU A 123 3.83 11.46 -0.88
CA LEU A 123 3.31 10.13 -1.18
C LEU A 123 3.06 10.03 -2.69
N PHE A 124 2.74 8.83 -3.17
CA PHE A 124 2.30 8.66 -4.55
C PHE A 124 0.78 8.56 -4.62
N VAL A 125 0.19 9.23 -5.61
CA VAL A 125 -1.17 8.94 -6.09
C VAL A 125 -1.02 8.05 -7.31
N LEU A 126 -1.63 6.87 -7.25
CA LEU A 126 -1.82 6.00 -8.40
C LEU A 126 -3.12 6.39 -9.08
N TRP A 127 -3.09 6.61 -10.39
CA TRP A 127 -4.31 6.78 -11.18
C TRP A 127 -4.69 5.46 -11.78
N LEU A 128 -5.63 4.75 -11.16
CA LEU A 128 -5.96 3.37 -11.53
C LEU A 128 -7.22 3.30 -12.38
N ASP A 129 -7.18 2.53 -13.47
CA ASP A 129 -8.38 2.12 -14.17
C ASP A 129 -9.15 1.04 -13.38
N ALA A 130 -10.30 0.60 -13.90
CA ALA A 130 -11.17 -0.36 -13.22
C ALA A 130 -10.52 -1.73 -12.96
N GLU A 131 -9.73 -2.24 -13.90
CA GLU A 131 -9.08 -3.55 -13.78
C GLU A 131 -7.90 -3.48 -12.79
N GLN A 132 -7.09 -2.43 -12.91
CA GLN A 132 -5.98 -2.15 -12.00
C GLN A 132 -6.48 -1.98 -10.56
N LEU A 133 -7.56 -1.22 -10.36
CA LEU A 133 -8.17 -1.02 -9.04
C LEU A 133 -8.69 -2.33 -8.44
N ALA A 134 -9.32 -3.19 -9.24
CA ALA A 134 -9.79 -4.50 -8.80
C ALA A 134 -8.64 -5.41 -8.34
N VAL A 135 -7.48 -5.36 -9.01
CA VAL A 135 -6.28 -6.08 -8.59
C VAL A 135 -5.75 -5.56 -7.26
N ILE A 136 -5.70 -4.24 -7.06
CA ILE A 136 -5.27 -3.69 -5.77
C ILE A 136 -6.27 -4.09 -4.67
N ASP A 137 -7.57 -3.93 -4.87
CA ASP A 137 -8.61 -4.35 -3.92
C ASP A 137 -8.48 -5.82 -3.52
N ALA A 138 -8.28 -6.71 -4.49
CA ALA A 138 -8.08 -8.14 -4.25
C ALA A 138 -6.81 -8.38 -3.42
N SER A 139 -5.72 -7.68 -3.72
CA SER A 139 -4.45 -7.80 -2.99
C SER A 139 -4.51 -7.30 -1.54
N GLU A 140 -5.38 -6.32 -1.26
CA GLU A 140 -5.61 -5.78 0.08
C GLU A 140 -6.71 -6.55 0.84
N GLY A 141 -7.40 -7.47 0.15
CA GLY A 141 -8.46 -8.31 0.70
C GLY A 141 -9.82 -7.62 0.82
N VAL A 142 -10.04 -6.49 0.16
CA VAL A 142 -11.29 -5.70 0.26
C VAL A 142 -12.54 -6.54 -0.01
N PRO A 143 -12.61 -7.41 -1.05
CA PRO A 143 -13.80 -8.21 -1.32
C PRO A 143 -14.07 -9.30 -0.28
N MET A 144 -13.12 -9.60 0.61
CA MET A 144 -13.21 -10.70 1.57
C MET A 144 -13.68 -10.17 2.93
N ALA A 145 -14.63 -10.86 3.57
CA ALA A 145 -15.04 -10.52 4.94
C ALA A 145 -13.86 -10.56 5.93
N GLY A 146 -12.93 -11.50 5.75
CA GLY A 146 -11.68 -11.63 6.51
C GLY A 146 -10.48 -10.88 5.92
N GLY A 147 -10.70 -9.93 5.03
CA GLY A 147 -9.64 -9.06 4.47
C GLY A 147 -8.98 -8.19 5.53
N ASN A 148 -7.81 -7.64 5.22
CA ASN A 148 -7.03 -6.82 6.17
C ASN A 148 -7.36 -5.32 6.08
N PHE A 149 -7.94 -4.87 4.96
CA PHE A 149 -8.16 -3.46 4.71
C PHE A 149 -9.54 -3.18 4.12
N ASP A 150 -10.03 -1.98 4.39
CA ASP A 150 -11.15 -1.36 3.69
C ASP A 150 -10.62 -0.27 2.75
N ARG A 151 -11.13 -0.25 1.51
CA ARG A 151 -10.92 0.90 0.65
C ARG A 151 -11.87 2.01 1.10
N VAL A 152 -11.31 3.16 1.45
CA VAL A 152 -12.06 4.33 1.90
C VAL A 152 -11.76 5.53 1.02
N TRP A 153 -12.71 6.44 0.89
CA TRP A 153 -12.48 7.75 0.27
C TRP A 153 -12.04 8.75 1.33
N LEU A 154 -10.89 9.40 1.11
CA LEU A 154 -10.38 10.45 1.98
C LEU A 154 -10.63 11.81 1.31
N PRO A 155 -11.65 12.56 1.75
CA PRO A 155 -12.03 13.82 1.11
C PRO A 155 -11.11 14.98 1.51
N ALA A 156 -10.98 15.96 0.63
CA ALA A 156 -10.55 17.30 1.04
C ALA A 156 -11.69 18.00 1.83
N PRO A 157 -11.41 18.81 2.86
CA PRO A 157 -10.08 19.26 3.29
C PRO A 157 -9.39 18.35 4.33
N ASP A 158 -10.04 17.27 4.79
CA ASP A 158 -9.52 16.40 5.85
C ASP A 158 -8.16 15.79 5.46
N VAL A 159 -8.06 15.35 4.21
CA VAL A 159 -6.80 14.95 3.57
C VAL A 159 -6.64 15.74 2.29
N ARG A 160 -5.65 16.64 2.26
CA ARG A 160 -5.37 17.51 1.12
C ARG A 160 -4.26 16.90 0.27
N VAL A 161 -4.57 16.60 -1.00
CA VAL A 161 -3.64 15.99 -1.96
C VAL A 161 -3.34 16.97 -3.09
N GLU A 162 -2.06 17.29 -3.27
CA GLU A 162 -1.55 18.25 -4.26
C GLU A 162 -0.59 17.53 -5.23
N PRO A 163 -1.02 17.27 -6.48
CA PRO A 163 -0.25 16.53 -7.49
C PRO A 163 0.96 17.27 -8.08
N GLY A 164 1.15 18.54 -7.73
CA GLY A 164 2.30 19.36 -8.14
C GLY A 164 2.06 20.36 -9.27
N ASP A 165 0.86 20.37 -9.86
CA ASP A 165 0.43 21.35 -10.88
C ASP A 165 -0.30 22.58 -10.30
N GLY A 166 -0.35 22.69 -8.96
CA GLY A 166 -1.09 23.72 -8.24
C GLY A 166 -2.57 23.36 -7.97
N SER A 167 -3.06 22.23 -8.51
CA SER A 167 -4.40 21.73 -8.21
C SER A 167 -4.46 21.06 -6.82
N VAL A 168 -5.68 20.90 -6.32
CA VAL A 168 -6.00 20.11 -5.14
C VAL A 168 -7.07 19.11 -5.56
N LEU A 169 -6.83 17.82 -5.34
CA LEU A 169 -7.84 16.80 -5.62
C LEU A 169 -9.01 16.92 -4.63
N GLY A 170 -10.23 16.62 -5.08
CA GLY A 170 -11.41 16.56 -4.21
C GLY A 170 -11.32 15.46 -3.14
N GLY A 171 -10.44 14.48 -3.35
CA GLY A 171 -10.07 13.43 -2.42
C GLY A 171 -9.28 12.33 -3.14
N ALA A 172 -8.95 11.28 -2.41
CA ALA A 172 -8.34 10.08 -2.98
C ALA A 172 -8.74 8.84 -2.18
N TYR A 173 -8.75 7.68 -2.84
CA TYR A 173 -8.92 6.42 -2.13
C TYR A 173 -7.67 6.06 -1.34
N ALA A 174 -7.84 5.38 -0.22
CA ALA A 174 -6.77 4.75 0.54
C ALA A 174 -7.25 3.42 1.15
N TYR A 175 -6.32 2.60 1.62
CA TYR A 175 -6.62 1.32 2.28
C TYR A 175 -6.40 1.44 3.78
N VAL A 176 -7.50 1.49 4.55
CA VAL A 176 -7.49 1.61 6.02
C VAL A 176 -7.54 0.22 6.64
N ASN A 177 -6.68 -0.04 7.63
CA ASN A 177 -6.53 -1.36 8.20
C ASN A 177 -7.69 -1.73 9.13
N ARG A 178 -8.30 -2.90 8.93
CA ARG A 178 -9.42 -3.42 9.74
C ARG A 178 -9.02 -3.83 11.15
N HIS A 179 -7.73 -4.11 11.38
CA HIS A 179 -7.19 -4.49 12.69
C HIS A 179 -6.69 -3.28 13.48
N GLY A 180 -6.78 -2.07 12.93
CA GLY A 180 -6.13 -0.88 13.49
C GLY A 180 -4.63 -0.83 13.21
N VAL A 181 -3.91 -0.07 14.04
CA VAL A 181 -2.46 0.15 13.93
C VAL A 181 -1.78 -0.06 15.26
N LEU A 182 -0.48 -0.38 15.23
CA LEU A 182 0.30 -0.46 16.47
C LEU A 182 0.51 0.95 17.04
N HIS A 183 0.46 1.11 18.36
CA HIS A 183 0.81 2.37 19.03
C HIS A 183 2.27 2.39 19.52
N ASP A 184 2.79 3.57 19.80
CA ASP A 184 4.18 3.83 20.21
C ASP A 184 4.45 3.73 21.73
N GLY A 185 3.48 3.19 22.48
CA GLY A 185 3.47 3.18 23.94
C GLY A 185 2.76 4.37 24.61
N THR A 186 2.54 5.48 23.90
CA THR A 186 1.78 6.65 24.41
C THR A 186 0.29 6.59 24.09
N GLY A 187 -0.12 5.63 23.26
CA GLY A 187 -1.47 5.50 22.71
C GLY A 187 -1.61 6.11 21.32
N ALA A 188 -0.63 6.91 20.88
CA ALA A 188 -0.55 7.44 19.52
C ALA A 188 -0.10 6.36 18.52
N PRO A 189 -0.57 6.40 17.25
CA PRO A 189 -0.10 5.48 16.22
C PRO A 189 1.43 5.49 16.06
N ARG A 190 2.03 4.30 16.06
CA ARG A 190 3.47 4.11 15.83
C ARG A 190 3.79 4.39 14.37
N ARG A 191 4.74 5.29 14.15
CA ARG A 191 5.27 5.58 12.82
C ARG A 191 6.03 4.38 12.25
N HIS A 192 5.79 4.06 10.98
CA HIS A 192 6.54 3.03 10.28
C HIS A 192 7.98 3.52 9.98
N PRO A 193 9.03 2.76 10.33
CA PRO A 193 10.43 3.23 10.21
C PRO A 193 10.96 3.23 8.76
N GLY A 194 10.18 2.73 7.80
CA GLY A 194 10.55 2.67 6.38
C GLY A 194 11.34 1.42 5.99
N ALA A 195 11.64 0.53 6.93
CA ALA A 195 12.32 -0.74 6.68
C ALA A 195 11.82 -1.85 7.63
N GLN A 196 11.72 -3.09 7.15
CA GLN A 196 11.20 -4.21 7.95
C GLN A 196 12.13 -4.67 9.05
N ARG A 197 13.45 -4.76 8.79
CA ARG A 197 14.40 -5.28 9.77
C ARG A 197 14.34 -4.53 11.11
N PRO A 198 14.50 -3.20 11.18
CA PRO A 198 14.38 -2.49 12.45
C PRO A 198 12.99 -2.66 13.09
N LEU A 199 11.92 -2.61 12.30
CA LEU A 199 10.56 -2.80 12.79
C LEU A 199 10.38 -4.16 13.46
N ILE A 200 10.67 -5.25 12.74
CA ILE A 200 10.48 -6.61 13.24
C ILE A 200 11.40 -6.87 14.42
N THR A 201 12.67 -6.42 14.36
CA THR A 201 13.58 -6.52 15.50
C THR A 201 12.97 -5.88 16.74
N GLU A 202 12.45 -4.65 16.66
CA GLU A 202 11.83 -3.97 17.81
C GLU A 202 10.56 -4.70 18.30
N LEU A 203 9.72 -5.20 17.40
CA LEU A 203 8.51 -5.95 17.75
C LEU A 203 8.86 -7.25 18.49
N LEU A 204 9.85 -8.00 17.98
CA LEU A 204 10.34 -9.23 18.58
C LEU A 204 10.97 -8.95 19.94
N HIS A 205 11.77 -7.90 20.10
CA HIS A 205 12.34 -7.53 21.41
C HIS A 205 11.24 -7.23 22.43
N GLY A 206 10.18 -6.53 21.99
CA GLY A 206 9.08 -6.15 22.86
C GLY A 206 8.19 -7.31 23.31
N SER A 207 8.16 -8.47 22.64
CA SER A 207 7.20 -9.55 22.97
C SER A 207 7.86 -10.93 22.97
N ALA A 208 7.91 -11.57 24.15
CA ALA A 208 8.35 -12.96 24.28
C ALA A 208 7.43 -13.93 23.52
N ARG A 209 6.12 -13.72 23.60
CA ARG A 209 5.12 -14.52 22.89
C ARG A 209 5.29 -14.39 21.38
N LEU A 210 5.60 -13.20 20.86
CA LEU A 210 5.87 -13.02 19.43
C LEU A 210 7.12 -13.77 18.99
N ARG A 211 8.18 -13.80 19.84
CA ARG A 211 9.39 -14.59 19.57
C ARG A 211 9.13 -16.10 19.57
N GLU A 212 8.28 -16.58 20.48
CA GLU A 212 7.87 -18.00 20.49
C GLU A 212 7.18 -18.38 19.18
N LEU A 213 6.30 -17.52 18.67
CA LEU A 213 5.61 -17.72 17.40
C LEU A 213 6.56 -17.66 16.21
N PHE A 214 7.34 -16.59 16.10
CA PHE A 214 7.98 -16.19 14.85
C PHE A 214 9.52 -16.32 14.85
N GLY A 215 10.15 -16.67 15.96
CA GLY A 215 11.60 -16.71 16.09
C GLY A 215 12.19 -15.41 16.64
N ALA A 216 13.52 -15.34 16.72
CA ALA A 216 14.24 -14.23 17.34
C ALA A 216 14.77 -13.21 16.33
N THR A 217 14.74 -13.53 15.03
CA THR A 217 15.28 -12.69 13.96
C THR A 217 14.20 -12.28 12.94
N PRO A 218 14.38 -11.15 12.22
CA PRO A 218 13.50 -10.78 11.11
C PRO A 218 13.37 -11.86 10.03
N GLU A 219 14.47 -12.56 9.75
CA GLU A 219 14.52 -13.65 8.78
C GLU A 219 13.65 -14.84 9.20
N GLU A 220 13.75 -15.27 10.47
CA GLU A 220 12.86 -16.32 11.01
C GLU A 220 11.41 -15.85 11.02
N PHE A 221 11.15 -14.60 11.41
CA PHE A 221 9.80 -14.05 11.41
C PHE A 221 9.17 -14.14 10.03
N SER A 222 9.89 -13.64 9.03
CA SER A 222 9.46 -13.66 7.64
C SER A 222 9.23 -15.09 7.14
N ALA A 223 10.16 -16.01 7.41
CA ALA A 223 10.07 -17.39 6.95
C ALA A 223 8.87 -18.13 7.57
N ARG A 224 8.67 -17.99 8.89
CA ARG A 224 7.57 -18.66 9.61
C ARG A 224 6.22 -18.08 9.26
N ALA A 225 6.11 -16.75 9.15
CA ALA A 225 4.87 -16.10 8.72
C ALA A 225 4.45 -16.55 7.32
N ARG A 226 5.40 -16.66 6.36
CA ARG A 226 5.10 -17.17 5.02
C ARG A 226 4.68 -18.65 5.00
N ALA A 227 5.22 -19.44 5.92
CA ALA A 227 4.94 -20.88 5.97
C ALA A 227 3.58 -21.22 6.59
N ASP A 228 3.00 -20.36 7.43
CA ASP A 228 1.79 -20.69 8.18
C ASP A 228 0.83 -19.49 8.32
N ARG A 229 -0.30 -19.58 7.61
CA ARG A 229 -1.40 -18.60 7.67
C ARG A 229 -2.03 -18.52 9.07
N ARG A 230 -2.20 -19.65 9.75
CA ARG A 230 -2.78 -19.68 11.11
C ARG A 230 -1.82 -19.03 12.10
N LEU A 231 -0.51 -19.15 11.89
CA LEU A 231 0.49 -18.46 12.69
C LEU A 231 0.37 -16.93 12.54
N CYS A 232 0.17 -16.43 11.32
CA CYS A 232 -0.12 -15.02 11.07
C CYS A 232 -1.37 -14.56 11.82
N ASP A 233 -2.47 -15.32 11.74
CA ASP A 233 -3.72 -15.00 12.44
C ASP A 233 -3.55 -15.00 13.98
N ARG A 234 -2.67 -15.86 14.53
CA ARG A 234 -2.30 -15.82 15.95
C ARG A 234 -1.45 -14.60 16.28
N GLY A 235 -0.48 -14.25 15.45
CA GLY A 235 0.36 -13.07 15.62
C GLY A 235 -0.44 -11.76 15.59
N THR A 236 -1.38 -11.65 14.65
CA THR A 236 -2.31 -10.52 14.57
C THR A 236 -3.15 -10.39 15.84
N ARG A 237 -3.77 -11.48 16.30
CA ARG A 237 -4.53 -11.48 17.57
C ARG A 237 -3.66 -11.13 18.77
N LEU A 238 -2.41 -11.61 18.80
CA LEU A 238 -1.47 -11.33 19.87
C LEU A 238 -1.22 -9.83 20.06
N PHE A 239 -1.15 -9.04 18.98
CA PHE A 239 -1.00 -7.59 19.13
C PHE A 239 -2.14 -6.97 19.95
N ALA A 240 -3.38 -7.39 19.71
CA ALA A 240 -4.54 -6.93 20.48
C ALA A 240 -4.52 -7.48 21.92
N GLU A 241 -4.19 -8.76 22.12
CA GLU A 241 -4.09 -9.39 23.45
C GLU A 241 -3.02 -8.72 24.34
N GLU A 242 -1.94 -8.23 23.74
CA GLU A 242 -0.90 -7.47 24.44
C GLU A 242 -1.22 -5.97 24.56
N GLY A 243 -2.43 -5.55 24.17
CA GLY A 243 -2.88 -4.17 24.27
C GLY A 243 -2.10 -3.19 23.39
N ARG A 244 -1.52 -3.65 22.28
CA ARG A 244 -0.63 -2.86 21.40
C ARG A 244 -1.34 -2.10 20.28
N VAL A 245 -2.66 -2.22 20.20
CA VAL A 245 -3.46 -1.76 19.07
C VAL A 245 -4.19 -0.48 19.42
N THR A 246 -4.19 0.48 18.50
CA THR A 246 -4.99 1.70 18.56
C THR A 246 -5.67 1.94 17.20
N ALA A 247 -6.65 2.84 17.18
CA ALA A 247 -7.28 3.27 15.95
C ALA A 247 -6.30 4.09 15.10
N SER A 248 -6.36 3.94 13.78
CA SER A 248 -5.64 4.78 12.83
C SER A 248 -6.19 6.21 12.79
N GLY A 249 -7.42 6.41 13.24
CA GLY A 249 -8.13 7.68 13.14
C GLY A 249 -8.75 7.91 11.76
N LEU A 250 -8.82 6.87 10.92
CA LEU A 250 -9.42 6.93 9.58
C LEU A 250 -10.62 5.96 9.42
N GLU A 251 -10.93 5.20 10.47
CA GLU A 251 -12.06 4.26 10.51
C GLU A 251 -13.40 4.96 10.25
N ARG A 252 -13.50 6.26 10.59
CA ARG A 252 -14.69 7.08 10.34
C ARG A 252 -15.07 7.22 8.86
N TYR A 253 -14.15 6.96 7.93
CA TYR A 253 -14.41 7.01 6.48
C TYR A 253 -14.86 5.67 5.91
N VAL A 254 -14.88 4.60 6.71
CA VAL A 254 -15.38 3.30 6.25
C VAL A 254 -16.87 3.41 5.94
N GLY A 255 -17.26 2.94 4.74
CA GLY A 255 -18.63 3.06 4.23
C GLY A 255 -19.07 4.48 3.86
N SER A 256 -18.19 5.48 4.03
CA SER A 256 -18.45 6.89 3.73
C SER A 256 -17.61 7.29 2.52
N GLY A 257 -18.24 7.37 1.35
CA GLY A 257 -17.53 7.71 0.12
C GLY A 257 -18.44 7.71 -1.11
N PRO A 258 -17.90 8.09 -2.27
CA PRO A 258 -18.61 7.93 -3.54
C PRO A 258 -19.02 6.47 -3.71
N GLN A 259 -20.17 6.24 -4.36
CA GLN A 259 -20.52 4.89 -4.81
C GLN A 259 -19.38 4.34 -5.68
N ASP A 260 -19.34 3.01 -5.84
CA ASP A 260 -18.37 2.31 -6.66
C ASP A 260 -18.08 3.07 -7.97
N PRO A 261 -16.84 3.58 -8.15
CA PRO A 261 -16.54 4.55 -9.21
C PRO A 261 -16.67 3.96 -10.62
N PHE A 262 -16.79 2.63 -10.72
CA PHE A 262 -16.92 1.90 -11.97
C PHE A 262 -18.21 1.06 -12.04
N ALA A 263 -19.22 1.37 -11.22
CA ALA A 263 -20.47 0.60 -11.19
C ALA A 263 -21.19 0.52 -12.56
N GLY A 264 -21.02 1.53 -13.41
CA GLY A 264 -21.63 1.58 -14.75
C GLY A 264 -20.85 0.91 -15.87
N SER A 265 -19.59 0.53 -15.66
CA SER A 265 -18.66 0.05 -16.71
C SER A 265 -18.32 -1.44 -16.62
N ARG A 266 -18.79 -2.17 -15.60
CA ARG A 266 -18.56 -3.61 -15.50
C ARG A 266 -19.60 -4.41 -16.30
N THR A 267 -19.16 -4.99 -17.40
CA THR A 267 -19.81 -6.20 -17.95
C THR A 267 -19.55 -7.37 -16.99
N PRO A 268 -20.52 -8.24 -16.68
CA PRO A 268 -20.30 -9.40 -15.82
C PRO A 268 -19.39 -10.41 -16.54
N SER A 269 -18.07 -10.26 -16.35
CA SER A 269 -17.10 -11.27 -16.72
C SER A 269 -17.01 -12.32 -15.61
N ALA A 270 -17.00 -13.60 -15.99
CA ALA A 270 -16.77 -14.71 -15.07
C ALA A 270 -15.40 -14.49 -14.40
N GLY A 271 -15.43 -14.19 -13.10
CA GLY A 271 -14.24 -13.80 -12.37
C GLY A 271 -13.14 -14.86 -12.48
N PRO A 272 -11.87 -14.45 -12.62
CA PRO A 272 -10.77 -15.39 -12.55
C PRO A 272 -10.72 -15.98 -11.13
N THR A 273 -10.77 -17.30 -11.05
CA THR A 273 -10.40 -18.06 -9.85
C THR A 273 -8.89 -17.92 -9.64
N ALA A 274 -8.47 -16.79 -9.07
CA ALA A 274 -7.08 -16.57 -8.68
C ALA A 274 -6.75 -17.37 -7.40
N PRO A 275 -5.50 -17.84 -7.24
CA PRO A 275 -5.04 -18.38 -5.98
C PRO A 275 -5.06 -17.29 -4.90
N THR A 276 -5.65 -17.67 -3.77
CA THR A 276 -6.03 -16.82 -2.65
C THR A 276 -4.81 -16.38 -1.82
N PRO A 277 -4.73 -15.13 -1.35
CA PRO A 277 -3.83 -14.80 -0.24
C PRO A 277 -4.24 -15.54 1.04
#